data_AF-L8AYL3-F1
#
_entry.id   AF-L8AYL3-F1
#
_cell.length_a   1.000
_cell.length_b   1.000
_cell.length_c   1.000
_cell.angle_alpha   90.00
_cell.angle_beta   90.00
_cell.angle_gamma   90.00
#
_symmetry.space_group_name_H-M   'P 1'
#
loop_
_entity.id
_entity.type
_entity.pdbx_description
1 polymer ?
#
loop_
_entity_poly.entity_id
_entity_poly.type
_entity_poly.pdbx_seq_one_letter_code
_entity_poly.pdbx_strand_id
1 'polypeptide(L)'
;GWYHLFYQYNPKGAVWGNIVWAHSVSKDMINWKPLKPAIYPSKSFDQFGTWSGSATILPGNKPAILYTGIVDDKQTQVQNLAYPKDYNDPYLQEWVKPDFNPIAIGDTPWVNASAFRDPTTAWLGRDGHWRMLVGSKKKRRGLVYLYRSKDFVDWVKAKHPLHTAPRTGMWECVDLYPV
;
A
#
# COMPACT_ATOMS: atom_id res chain seq x y z
N GLY A 1 23.36 0.35 -3.62
CA GLY A 1 22.04 -0.30 -3.62
C GLY A 1 21.32 0.07 -4.90
N TRP A 2 20.36 -0.74 -5.33
CA TRP A 2 19.55 -0.47 -6.52
C TRP A 2 18.39 0.47 -6.17
N TYR A 3 17.94 1.28 -7.12
CA TYR A 3 16.63 1.92 -7.09
C TYR A 3 15.59 0.90 -7.54
N HIS A 4 14.44 0.84 -6.87
CA HIS A 4 13.33 -0.04 -7.21
C HIS A 4 12.12 0.81 -7.58
N LEU A 5 11.50 0.50 -8.70
CA LEU A 5 10.23 1.08 -9.13
C LEU A 5 9.20 -0.03 -9.28
N PHE A 6 8.08 0.13 -8.60
CA PHE A 6 6.89 -0.69 -8.79
C PHE A 6 5.78 0.17 -9.39
N TYR A 7 4.97 -0.41 -10.27
CA TYR A 7 3.91 0.34 -10.95
C TYR A 7 2.73 -0.56 -11.30
N GLN A 8 1.52 0.02 -11.26
CA GLN A 8 0.31 -0.66 -11.71
C GLN A 8 0.43 -1.00 -13.20
N TYR A 9 0.24 -2.27 -13.52
CA TYR A 9 0.40 -2.79 -14.87
C TYR A 9 -0.71 -3.79 -15.19
N ASN A 10 -1.22 -3.72 -16.43
CA ASN A 10 -2.13 -4.74 -16.97
C ASN A 10 -1.33 -5.68 -17.88
N PRO A 11 -1.09 -6.94 -17.48
CA PRO A 11 -0.33 -7.89 -18.30
C PRO A 11 -1.04 -8.31 -19.60
N LYS A 12 -2.31 -7.97 -19.78
CA LYS A 12 -3.19 -8.50 -20.84
C LYS A 12 -3.78 -7.43 -21.75
N GLY A 13 -3.43 -6.15 -21.59
CA GLY A 13 -4.00 -5.11 -22.45
C GLY A 13 -3.50 -3.70 -22.16
N ALA A 14 -3.81 -2.79 -23.08
CA ALA A 14 -3.46 -1.38 -23.01
C ALA A 14 -4.51 -0.51 -22.29
N VAL A 15 -5.46 -1.14 -21.59
CA VAL A 15 -6.53 -0.49 -20.82
C VAL A 15 -6.43 -0.90 -19.35
N TRP A 16 -7.07 -0.16 -18.44
CA TRP A 16 -7.07 -0.51 -17.03
C TRP A 16 -7.82 -1.83 -16.78
N GLY A 17 -7.23 -2.72 -15.99
CA GLY A 17 -7.76 -4.05 -15.65
C GLY A 17 -6.65 -5.04 -15.30
N ASN A 18 -6.97 -6.14 -14.63
CA ASN A 18 -6.00 -7.17 -14.22
C ASN A 18 -4.74 -6.61 -13.52
N ILE A 19 -4.92 -5.59 -12.69
CA ILE A 19 -3.80 -4.79 -12.17
C ILE A 19 -2.90 -5.62 -11.27
N VAL A 20 -1.61 -5.66 -11.63
CA VAL A 20 -0.49 -6.19 -10.85
C VAL A 20 0.54 -5.08 -10.60
N TRP A 21 1.49 -5.31 -9.69
CA TRP A 21 2.68 -4.48 -9.55
C TRP A 21 3.81 -5.05 -10.41
N ALA A 22 4.01 -4.46 -11.58
CA ALA A 22 5.24 -4.67 -12.34
C ALA A 22 6.43 -4.05 -11.59
N HIS A 23 7.64 -4.53 -11.88
CA HIS A 23 8.83 -4.19 -11.11
C HIS A 23 10.01 -3.94 -12.04
N SER A 24 10.74 -2.86 -11.81
CA SER A 24 12.01 -2.56 -12.47
C SER A 24 13.04 -2.04 -11.47
N VAL A 25 14.31 -2.24 -11.81
CA VAL A 25 15.45 -1.76 -11.00
C VAL A 25 16.41 -0.92 -11.82
N SER A 26 17.07 0.03 -11.17
CA SER A 26 18.02 0.94 -11.79
C SER A 26 19.21 1.24 -10.88
N LYS A 27 20.35 1.64 -11.45
CA LYS A 27 21.50 2.19 -10.72
C LYS A 27 21.51 3.71 -10.68
N ASP A 28 20.77 4.37 -11.56
CA ASP A 28 20.87 5.81 -11.82
C ASP A 28 19.49 6.50 -11.94
N MET A 29 18.39 5.76 -11.74
CA MET A 29 17.00 6.18 -11.95
C MET A 29 16.66 6.57 -13.41
N ILE A 30 17.56 6.29 -14.36
CA ILE A 30 17.40 6.60 -15.79
C ILE A 30 17.28 5.31 -16.58
N ASN A 31 18.23 4.39 -16.39
CA ASN A 31 18.31 3.13 -17.10
C ASN A 31 17.65 2.03 -16.26
N TRP A 32 16.54 1.47 -16.75
CA TRP A 32 15.71 0.52 -16.01
C TRP A 32 15.80 -0.88 -16.60
N LYS A 33 16.07 -1.86 -15.73
CA LYS A 33 15.99 -3.29 -16.04
C LYS A 33 14.63 -3.82 -15.60
N PRO A 34 13.82 -4.40 -16.51
CA PRO A 34 12.55 -5.02 -16.13
C PRO A 34 12.79 -6.32 -15.36
N LEU A 35 11.91 -6.57 -14.38
CA LEU A 35 11.83 -7.80 -13.59
C LEU A 35 10.41 -8.39 -13.71
N LYS A 36 10.21 -9.58 -13.13
CA LYS A 36 8.87 -10.19 -13.04
C LYS A 36 7.95 -9.33 -12.15
N PRO A 37 6.62 -9.35 -12.35
CA PRO A 37 5.69 -8.71 -11.43
C PRO A 37 5.90 -9.20 -9.99
N ALA A 38 6.01 -8.25 -9.06
CA ALA A 38 6.36 -8.53 -7.67
C ALA A 38 5.14 -8.86 -6.81
N ILE A 39 4.05 -8.11 -6.99
CA ILE A 39 2.78 -8.29 -6.28
C ILE A 39 1.68 -8.49 -7.32
N TYR A 40 0.91 -9.56 -7.17
CA TYR A 40 -0.18 -9.92 -8.09
C TYR A 40 -1.28 -10.66 -7.31
N PRO A 41 -2.54 -10.69 -7.80
CA PRO A 41 -3.64 -11.41 -7.17
C PRO A 41 -3.28 -12.88 -6.94
N SER A 42 -3.29 -13.32 -5.69
CA SER A 42 -3.03 -14.75 -5.37
C SER A 42 -3.59 -15.22 -4.04
N LYS A 43 -4.21 -14.33 -3.24
CA LYS A 43 -4.85 -14.67 -1.97
C LYS A 43 -6.20 -13.98 -1.88
N SER A 44 -7.07 -14.45 -0.98
CA SER A 44 -8.44 -13.94 -0.83
C SER A 44 -8.53 -12.42 -0.64
N PHE A 45 -7.56 -11.84 0.08
CA PHE A 45 -7.49 -10.40 0.36
C PHE A 45 -7.04 -9.52 -0.81
N ASP A 46 -6.67 -10.10 -1.95
CA ASP A 46 -6.30 -9.37 -3.17
C ASP A 46 -6.72 -10.04 -4.48
N GLN A 47 -7.64 -11.01 -4.42
CA GLN A 47 -8.00 -11.87 -5.54
C GLN A 47 -8.60 -11.11 -6.74
N PHE A 48 -9.19 -9.92 -6.51
CA PHE A 48 -9.75 -9.08 -7.57
C PHE A 48 -8.79 -7.95 -8.03
N GLY A 49 -7.62 -7.80 -7.40
CA GLY A 49 -6.64 -6.79 -7.80
C GLY A 49 -5.67 -6.39 -6.71
N THR A 50 -4.47 -5.99 -7.13
CA THR A 50 -3.42 -5.43 -6.25
C THR A 50 -3.16 -3.98 -6.64
N TRP A 51 -3.81 -3.05 -5.95
CA TRP A 51 -3.77 -1.61 -6.19
C TRP A 51 -2.58 -0.96 -5.47
N SER A 52 -2.47 0.36 -5.60
CA SER A 52 -1.33 1.17 -5.17
C SER A 52 -1.01 1.05 -3.68
N GLY A 53 0.17 1.53 -3.34
CA GLY A 53 0.76 1.42 -2.02
C GLY A 53 2.19 1.95 -2.03
N SER A 54 2.89 1.74 -0.93
CA SER A 54 4.19 2.33 -0.69
C SER A 54 5.14 1.37 0.02
N ALA A 55 6.44 1.59 -0.17
CA ALA A 55 7.47 0.87 0.56
C ALA A 55 7.89 1.65 1.83
N THR A 56 8.19 0.92 2.89
CA THR A 56 8.79 1.44 4.13
C THR A 56 10.03 0.62 4.44
N ILE A 57 11.16 1.28 4.75
CA ILE A 57 12.37 0.58 5.20
C ILE A 57 12.32 0.45 6.73
N LEU A 58 12.11 -0.77 7.21
CA LEU A 58 12.09 -1.10 8.63
C LEU A 58 13.52 -1.18 9.21
N PRO A 59 13.68 -1.07 10.54
CA PRO A 59 14.95 -1.28 11.22
C PRO A 59 15.68 -2.56 10.77
N GLY A 60 16.98 -2.45 10.58
CA GLY A 60 17.80 -3.53 10.02
C GLY A 60 17.76 -3.62 8.49
N ASN A 61 17.45 -2.53 7.78
CA ASN A 61 17.38 -2.44 6.32
C ASN A 61 16.41 -3.44 5.68
N LYS A 62 15.24 -3.62 6.30
CA LYS A 62 14.21 -4.55 5.83
C LYS A 62 13.09 -3.79 5.14
N PRO A 63 13.07 -3.69 3.79
CA PRO A 63 11.93 -3.11 3.08
C PRO A 63 10.67 -3.95 3.31
N ALA A 64 9.55 -3.25 3.49
CA ALA A 64 8.21 -3.80 3.56
C ALA A 64 7.30 -2.98 2.64
N ILE A 65 6.34 -3.63 1.97
CA ILE A 65 5.34 -2.96 1.14
C ILE A 65 3.99 -3.01 1.86
N LEU A 66 3.37 -1.84 1.98
CA LEU A 66 1.95 -1.70 2.30
C LEU A 66 1.23 -1.44 0.97
N TYR A 67 0.15 -2.18 0.67
CA TYR A 67 -0.60 -2.00 -0.57
C TYR A 67 -2.09 -2.27 -0.39
N THR A 68 -2.91 -1.76 -1.30
CA THR A 68 -4.35 -2.02 -1.31
C THR A 68 -4.67 -3.28 -2.10
N GLY A 69 -5.35 -4.25 -1.50
CA GLY A 69 -5.95 -5.38 -2.21
C GLY A 69 -7.45 -5.21 -2.42
N ILE A 70 -7.97 -5.84 -3.47
CA ILE A 70 -9.40 -5.89 -3.76
C ILE A 70 -9.94 -7.31 -3.48
N VAL A 71 -10.96 -7.37 -2.63
CA VAL A 71 -11.46 -8.65 -2.07
C VAL A 71 -12.62 -9.23 -2.87
N ASP A 72 -13.47 -8.40 -3.47
CA ASP A 72 -14.70 -8.81 -4.16
C ASP A 72 -15.03 -7.97 -5.40
N ASP A 73 -16.09 -8.35 -6.11
CA ASP A 73 -16.63 -7.64 -7.28
C ASP A 73 -17.21 -6.25 -6.95
N LYS A 74 -17.53 -6.00 -5.68
CA LYS A 74 -17.94 -4.70 -5.13
C LYS A 74 -16.76 -3.75 -4.91
N GLN A 75 -15.54 -4.19 -5.23
CA GLN A 75 -14.31 -3.45 -5.05
C GLN A 75 -14.04 -3.08 -3.59
N THR A 76 -14.35 -3.99 -2.65
CA THR A 76 -13.98 -3.85 -1.25
C THR A 76 -12.45 -3.75 -1.14
N GLN A 77 -11.98 -2.59 -0.66
CA GLN A 77 -10.57 -2.26 -0.53
C GLN A 77 -10.08 -2.56 0.90
N VAL A 78 -8.95 -3.27 0.98
CA VAL A 78 -8.27 -3.60 2.24
C VAL A 78 -6.78 -3.31 2.13
N GLN A 79 -6.12 -3.04 3.26
CA GLN A 79 -4.67 -2.79 3.27
C GLN A 79 -3.93 -4.06 3.68
N ASN A 80 -2.92 -4.39 2.91
CA ASN A 80 -2.15 -5.62 3.00
C ASN A 80 -0.66 -5.30 3.14
N LEU A 81 0.06 -6.25 3.71
CA LEU A 81 1.49 -6.21 3.93
C LEU A 81 2.19 -7.25 3.05
N ALA A 82 3.35 -6.90 2.51
CA ALA A 82 4.23 -7.82 1.81
C ALA A 82 5.70 -7.57 2.18
N TYR A 83 6.49 -8.64 2.21
CA TYR A 83 7.91 -8.62 2.52
C TYR A 83 8.71 -9.35 1.44
N PRO A 84 9.97 -8.97 1.16
CA PRO A 84 10.84 -9.80 0.35
C PRO A 84 10.97 -11.20 0.95
N LYS A 85 10.94 -12.21 0.09
CA LYS A 85 11.21 -13.60 0.47
C LYS A 85 12.67 -13.80 0.87
N ASP A 86 13.57 -13.10 0.19
CA ASP A 86 15.00 -13.06 0.48
C ASP A 86 15.48 -11.61 0.50
N TYR A 87 15.95 -11.15 1.66
CA TYR A 87 16.50 -9.80 1.84
C TYR A 87 17.91 -9.64 1.25
N ASN A 88 18.58 -10.75 0.91
CA ASN A 88 19.90 -10.74 0.28
C ASN A 88 19.83 -10.65 -1.25
N ASP A 89 18.65 -10.88 -1.86
CA ASP A 89 18.46 -10.63 -3.29
C ASP A 89 18.49 -9.11 -3.55
N PRO A 90 19.52 -8.57 -4.22
CA PRO A 90 19.61 -7.13 -4.46
C PRO A 90 18.51 -6.61 -5.39
N TYR A 91 17.78 -7.50 -6.07
CA TYR A 91 16.66 -7.16 -6.93
C TYR A 91 15.31 -7.34 -6.25
N LEU A 92 15.23 -7.99 -5.08
CA LEU A 92 13.99 -8.25 -4.33
C LEU A 92 12.86 -8.77 -5.25
N GLN A 93 13.11 -9.82 -6.01
CA GLN A 93 12.18 -10.27 -7.07
C GLN A 93 10.96 -11.02 -6.52
N GLU A 94 11.12 -11.75 -5.41
CA GLU A 94 10.05 -12.55 -4.82
C GLU A 94 9.55 -11.92 -3.52
N TRP A 95 8.23 -11.75 -3.41
CA TRP A 95 7.57 -11.16 -2.25
C TRP A 95 6.58 -12.13 -1.62
N VAL A 96 6.62 -12.23 -0.29
CA VAL A 96 5.71 -12.99 0.54
C VAL A 96 4.61 -12.08 1.07
N LYS A 97 3.36 -12.48 0.84
CA LYS A 97 2.17 -11.86 1.43
C LYS A 97 1.71 -12.72 2.62
N PRO A 98 1.86 -12.27 3.87
CA PRO A 98 1.47 -13.07 5.04
C PRO A 98 -0.02 -13.45 5.05
N ASP A 99 -0.36 -14.59 5.67
CA ASP A 99 -1.74 -15.08 5.75
C ASP A 99 -2.62 -14.31 6.74
N PHE A 100 -2.04 -13.53 7.64
CA PHE A 100 -2.79 -12.65 8.56
C PHE A 100 -3.36 -11.40 7.87
N ASN A 101 -3.00 -11.14 6.61
CA ASN A 101 -3.60 -10.05 5.86
C ASN A 101 -5.13 -10.26 5.73
N PRO A 102 -5.92 -9.16 5.68
CA PRO A 102 -5.50 -7.76 5.66
C PRO A 102 -5.15 -7.18 7.03
N ILE A 103 -4.20 -6.24 7.06
CA ILE A 103 -3.76 -5.53 8.28
C ILE A 103 -4.63 -4.30 8.63
N ALA A 104 -5.42 -3.80 7.68
CA ALA A 104 -6.43 -2.79 7.95
C ALA A 104 -7.63 -2.93 6.99
N ILE A 105 -8.84 -2.92 7.55
CA ILE A 105 -10.08 -3.12 6.80
C ILE A 105 -10.94 -1.85 6.91
N GLY A 106 -11.56 -1.47 5.81
CA GLY A 106 -12.53 -0.37 5.75
C GLY A 106 -13.94 -0.77 6.19
N ASP A 107 -14.14 -1.96 6.76
CA ASP A 107 -15.45 -2.52 7.09
C ASP A 107 -15.92 -2.10 8.48
N THR A 108 -16.01 -0.79 8.67
CA THR A 108 -16.75 -0.23 9.81
C THR A 108 -17.87 0.64 9.26
N PRO A 109 -19.00 0.82 9.96
CA PRO A 109 -20.15 1.59 9.46
C PRO A 109 -19.83 3.03 9.02
N TRP A 110 -18.65 3.54 9.39
CA TRP A 110 -18.21 4.91 9.18
C TRP A 110 -17.15 5.06 8.08
N VAL A 111 -16.63 3.95 7.55
CA VAL A 111 -15.63 3.91 6.48
C VAL A 111 -16.30 3.40 5.20
N ASN A 112 -16.02 4.05 4.08
CA ASN A 112 -16.52 3.60 2.79
C ASN A 112 -15.53 2.57 2.22
N ALA A 113 -15.94 1.30 2.18
CA ALA A 113 -15.12 0.17 1.73
C ALA A 113 -14.63 0.27 0.27
N SER A 114 -15.29 1.03 -0.61
CA SER A 114 -14.84 1.28 -1.98
C SER A 114 -14.06 2.60 -2.13
N ALA A 115 -13.77 3.26 -1.02
CA ALA A 115 -13.01 4.50 -0.94
C ALA A 115 -12.07 4.48 0.27
N PHE A 116 -11.17 3.51 0.30
CA PHE A 116 -10.20 3.27 1.38
C PHE A 116 -8.94 2.61 0.81
N ARG A 117 -7.98 3.40 0.33
CA ARG A 117 -6.84 2.88 -0.45
C ARG A 117 -5.57 3.74 -0.37
N ASP A 118 -4.52 3.22 -0.97
CA ASP A 118 -3.22 3.84 -1.19
C ASP A 118 -2.50 4.14 0.13
N PRO A 119 -2.05 3.10 0.86
CA PRO A 119 -1.32 3.29 2.10
C PRO A 119 0.04 3.94 1.81
N THR A 120 0.38 4.94 2.62
CA THR A 120 1.61 5.72 2.46
C THR A 120 2.84 4.98 2.94
N THR A 121 4.03 5.50 2.61
CA THR A 121 5.22 5.15 3.39
C THR A 121 4.94 5.49 4.85
N ALA A 122 5.23 4.54 5.72
CA ALA A 122 5.01 4.70 7.14
C ALA A 122 6.21 5.38 7.80
N TRP A 123 5.96 6.10 8.90
CA TRP A 123 7.00 6.75 9.69
C TRP A 123 6.93 6.33 11.15
N LEU A 124 8.10 6.23 11.80
CA LEU A 124 8.21 5.89 13.21
C LEU A 124 8.20 7.17 14.05
N GLY A 125 7.22 7.30 14.94
CA GLY A 125 7.17 8.42 15.87
C GLY A 125 8.14 8.28 17.04
N ARG A 126 8.42 9.40 17.72
CA ARG A 126 9.28 9.44 18.92
C ARG A 126 8.73 8.60 20.08
N ASP A 127 7.45 8.29 20.07
CA ASP A 127 6.76 7.40 21.01
C ASP A 127 6.90 5.91 20.67
N GLY A 128 7.76 5.56 19.70
CA GLY A 128 8.00 4.18 19.29
C GLY A 128 6.86 3.53 18.53
N HIS A 129 5.91 4.31 18.00
CA HIS A 129 4.81 3.79 17.19
C HIS A 129 4.98 4.18 15.72
N TRP A 130 4.86 3.20 14.83
CA TRP A 130 4.67 3.42 13.41
C TRP A 130 3.35 4.12 13.15
N ARG A 131 3.33 4.92 12.09
CA ARG A 131 2.16 5.61 11.58
C ARG A 131 2.10 5.42 10.07
N MET A 132 0.92 5.12 9.56
CA MET A 132 0.63 5.11 8.13
C MET A 132 -0.65 5.89 7.88
N LEU A 133 -0.77 6.42 6.68
CA LEU A 133 -1.96 7.10 6.20
C LEU A 133 -2.66 6.27 5.13
N VAL A 134 -3.99 6.36 5.06
CA VAL A 134 -4.79 5.74 4.00
C VAL A 134 -5.81 6.75 3.50
N GLY A 135 -5.81 6.98 2.18
CA GLY A 135 -6.71 7.91 1.51
C GLY A 135 -8.17 7.44 1.55
N SER A 136 -9.11 8.37 1.75
CA SER A 136 -10.53 8.05 1.83
C SER A 136 -11.43 9.29 1.57
N LYS A 137 -12.75 9.07 1.66
CA LYS A 137 -13.76 10.14 1.71
C LYS A 137 -14.94 9.76 2.60
N LYS A 138 -15.60 10.78 3.15
CA LYS A 138 -16.94 10.70 3.72
C LYS A 138 -17.88 11.61 2.93
N LYS A 139 -18.84 11.03 2.19
CA LYS A 139 -19.64 11.76 1.19
C LYS A 139 -18.71 12.51 0.20
N ARG A 140 -18.80 13.84 0.11
CA ARG A 140 -17.94 14.69 -0.75
C ARG A 140 -16.71 15.28 -0.03
N ARG A 141 -16.44 14.85 1.20
CA ARG A 141 -15.31 15.33 2.02
C ARG A 141 -14.17 14.33 1.93
N GLY A 142 -13.06 14.75 1.31
CA GLY A 142 -11.82 13.98 1.31
C GLY A 142 -11.20 13.99 2.69
N LEU A 143 -10.60 12.88 3.06
CA LEU A 143 -9.93 12.71 4.34
C LEU A 143 -8.83 11.67 4.21
N VAL A 144 -7.93 11.68 5.18
CA VAL A 144 -6.90 10.66 5.31
C VAL A 144 -6.96 10.04 6.70
N TYR A 145 -7.15 8.72 6.76
CA TYR A 145 -7.14 8.01 8.03
C TYR A 145 -5.71 7.84 8.52
N LEU A 146 -5.49 8.10 9.80
CA LEU A 146 -4.25 7.80 10.49
C LEU A 146 -4.37 6.46 11.19
N TYR A 147 -3.41 5.57 10.97
CA TYR A 147 -3.25 4.33 11.71
C TYR A 147 -1.96 4.37 12.52
N ARG A 148 -1.93 3.62 13.63
CA ARG A 148 -0.73 3.44 14.46
C ARG A 148 -0.47 1.95 14.70
N SER A 149 0.79 1.56 14.78
CA SER A 149 1.21 0.19 15.11
C SER A 149 2.51 0.22 15.92
N LYS A 150 2.73 -0.79 16.78
CA LYS A 150 4.02 -0.99 17.46
C LYS A 150 4.96 -1.91 16.68
N ASP A 151 4.40 -2.87 15.96
CA ASP A 151 5.12 -4.00 15.36
C ASP A 151 5.03 -4.05 13.83
N PHE A 152 4.36 -3.07 13.22
CA PHE A 152 4.10 -2.98 11.77
C PHE A 152 3.07 -3.98 11.24
N VAL A 153 2.48 -4.80 12.11
CA VAL A 153 1.50 -5.84 11.76
C VAL A 153 0.12 -5.49 12.31
N ASP A 154 0.03 -5.16 13.60
CA ASP A 154 -1.24 -4.81 14.24
C ASP A 154 -1.46 -3.30 14.17
N TRP A 155 -2.43 -2.87 13.34
CA TRP A 155 -2.72 -1.46 13.11
C TRP A 155 -4.04 -1.01 13.72
N VAL A 156 -3.97 0.03 14.55
CA VAL A 156 -5.14 0.65 15.18
C VAL A 156 -5.42 1.99 14.53
N LYS A 157 -6.63 2.17 14.02
CA LYS A 157 -7.10 3.44 13.47
C LYS A 157 -7.21 4.50 14.57
N ALA A 158 -6.67 5.69 14.32
CA ALA A 158 -6.86 6.84 15.20
C ALA A 158 -8.33 7.29 15.22
N LYS A 159 -8.74 7.92 16.32
CA LYS A 159 -10.11 8.45 16.50
C LYS A 159 -10.47 9.49 15.43
N HIS A 160 -9.51 10.34 15.07
CA HIS A 160 -9.68 11.40 14.08
C HIS A 160 -8.77 11.16 12.87
N PRO A 161 -9.21 11.52 11.65
CA PRO A 161 -8.31 11.56 10.49
C PRO A 161 -7.19 12.56 10.75
N LEU A 162 -6.03 12.37 10.10
CA LEU A 162 -4.93 13.33 10.23
C LEU A 162 -5.33 14.69 9.62
N HIS A 163 -5.97 14.66 8.46
CA HIS A 163 -6.48 15.86 7.80
C HIS A 163 -7.73 15.57 6.97
N THR A 164 -8.50 16.61 6.67
CA THR A 164 -9.72 16.53 5.84
C THR A 164 -10.06 17.87 5.21
N ALA A 165 -10.63 17.85 4.01
CA ALA A 165 -11.15 19.05 3.34
C ALA A 165 -12.54 18.81 2.74
N PRO A 166 -13.46 19.80 2.83
CA PRO A 166 -14.77 19.71 2.21
C PRO A 166 -14.67 19.83 0.68
N ARG A 167 -15.58 19.17 -0.04
CA ARG A 167 -15.77 19.31 -1.50
C ARG A 167 -14.59 18.89 -2.38
N THR A 168 -13.64 18.12 -1.84
CA THR A 168 -12.49 17.59 -2.60
C THR A 168 -12.74 16.21 -3.22
N GLY A 169 -13.75 15.48 -2.77
CA GLY A 169 -13.99 14.11 -3.26
C GLY A 169 -13.06 13.09 -2.59
N MET A 170 -12.65 12.06 -3.34
CA MET A 170 -11.71 11.05 -2.86
C MET A 170 -10.31 11.64 -2.76
N TRP A 171 -9.60 11.36 -1.67
CA TRP A 171 -8.16 11.55 -1.61
C TRP A 171 -7.47 10.23 -1.92
N GLU A 172 -6.76 10.18 -3.05
CA GLU A 172 -5.97 9.03 -3.51
C GLU A 172 -4.49 9.38 -3.40
N CYS A 173 -3.63 8.35 -3.31
CA CYS A 173 -2.17 8.49 -3.25
C CYS A 173 -1.69 9.65 -2.37
N VAL A 174 -2.22 9.75 -1.15
CA VAL A 174 -1.78 10.76 -0.17
C VAL A 174 -0.30 10.53 0.14
N ASP A 175 0.45 11.59 0.41
CA ASP A 175 1.84 11.48 0.86
C ASP A 175 2.12 12.49 1.98
N LEU A 176 3.02 12.13 2.90
CA LEU A 176 3.41 12.97 4.03
C LEU A 176 4.89 12.76 4.36
N TYR A 177 5.69 13.82 4.20
CA TYR A 177 7.13 13.82 4.48
C TYR A 177 7.58 15.17 5.06
N PRO A 178 8.67 15.19 5.86
CA PRO A 178 9.31 16.44 6.29
C PRO A 178 10.09 17.09 5.15
N VAL A 179 10.27 18.42 5.22
CA VAL A 179 11.09 19.22 4.28
C VAL A 179 12.21 19.95 5.02
#